data_AF-A0A9D1D2R7-F1
#
_entry.id   AF-A0A9D1D2R7-F1
#
_cell.length_a   1.000
_cell.length_b   1.000
_cell.length_c   1.000
_cell.angle_alpha   90.00
_cell.angle_beta   90.00
_cell.angle_gamma   90.00
#
_symmetry.space_group_name_H-M   'P 1'
#
loop_
_entity.id
_entity.type
_entity.pdbx_description
1 polymer ?
#
loop_
_entity_poly.entity_id
_entity_poly.type
_entity_poly.pdbx_seq_one_letter_code
_entity_poly.pdbx_strand_id
1 'polypeptide(L)'
;MAFGQNTATIRSTPSQNAPVRRFGTVPAEIMGPRILFMLAVMALVLFGLVMVFSASTIEAISEGESPTSFVTKQLLFAIGGLALCVLCAIIPYQKWLTRWTLVIWALAVMLIVLTALMGTEELGATRWLQLGPVSLQPSEFAKIAFVLAAARAIQLFRMGEMDVRMFVASIFVQIAVPIAFLYVTQSDLGTMAICAVSILAVLWAGGISARTIGIVAGVLFAIAVVGIFSSPYRLARLTSFMNPWDDGKGGLGTGFQLIHSFYAFGEGGVLGVGLGNSSEKFLYLPEAETDFIYAVIGEELGLVGALAVVALFVLLLYAGLRIARTAPDNFGSMVACSITVMIVFQAFLNMACVIGVAPTTGKPLPFISSGGSSLVASFIMAGLVLSVSRQSSAPDEHDRRRADLRIVRADYGYSDEGVQAGSRGRGRQAGRAPYRADDVASRRTPSRSGRRMDRAAARKGAARRREQSASSSQRRSRR
;
A
#
# COMPACT_ATOMS: atom_id res chain seq x y z
N MET A 1 -4.79 -77.37 7.59
CA MET A 1 -3.66 -77.05 6.69
C MET A 1 -4.09 -75.87 5.84
N ALA A 2 -3.33 -74.79 5.89
CA ALA A 2 -3.82 -73.44 5.62
C ALA A 2 -2.95 -72.72 4.57
N PHE A 3 -3.61 -71.92 3.72
CA PHE A 3 -3.12 -70.79 2.90
C PHE A 3 -2.08 -71.09 1.80
N GLY A 4 -2.02 -70.37 0.68
CA GLY A 4 -2.68 -69.12 0.27
C GLY A 4 -2.14 -68.68 -1.10
N GLN A 5 -2.95 -67.88 -1.81
CA GLN A 5 -2.71 -67.38 -3.16
C GLN A 5 -1.60 -66.30 -3.18
N ASN A 6 -0.73 -66.35 -4.18
CA ASN A 6 0.30 -65.32 -4.44
C ASN A 6 -0.31 -64.16 -5.25
N THR A 7 -0.62 -63.05 -4.60
CA THR A 7 -0.84 -61.74 -5.22
C THR A 7 0.32 -60.82 -4.87
N ALA A 8 1.22 -60.59 -5.84
CA ALA A 8 2.32 -59.65 -5.71
C ALA A 8 1.78 -58.22 -5.62
N THR A 9 1.79 -57.66 -4.41
CA THR A 9 1.50 -56.25 -4.15
C THR A 9 2.79 -55.46 -4.29
N ILE A 10 2.90 -54.65 -5.35
CA ILE A 10 4.00 -53.68 -5.50
C ILE A 10 3.77 -52.57 -4.47
N ARG A 11 4.43 -52.66 -3.31
CA ARG A 11 4.56 -51.56 -2.36
C ARG A 11 5.61 -50.58 -2.89
N SER A 12 5.18 -49.44 -3.41
CA SER A 12 6.04 -48.28 -3.60
C SER A 12 6.42 -47.72 -2.22
N THR A 13 7.66 -47.94 -1.79
CA THR A 13 8.26 -47.23 -0.66
C THR A 13 8.48 -45.76 -1.06
N PRO A 14 8.03 -44.77 -0.25
CA PRO A 14 8.38 -43.39 -0.51
C PRO A 14 9.86 -43.21 -0.17
N SER A 15 10.67 -42.89 -1.19
CA SER A 15 12.05 -42.44 -1.01
C SER A 15 12.04 -41.17 -0.14
N GLN A 16 12.34 -41.36 1.14
CA GLN A 16 12.75 -40.28 2.03
C GLN A 16 14.22 -39.98 1.72
N ASN A 17 14.56 -38.68 1.65
CA ASN A 17 15.91 -38.11 1.55
C ASN A 17 16.42 -37.75 0.14
N ALA A 18 15.69 -36.88 -0.56
CA ALA A 18 16.31 -35.94 -1.50
C ALA A 18 16.52 -34.58 -0.80
N PRO A 19 17.74 -33.99 -0.80
CA PRO A 19 17.94 -32.66 -0.26
C PRO A 19 17.15 -31.65 -1.07
N VAL A 20 16.13 -31.04 -0.45
CA VAL A 20 15.35 -29.94 -1.04
C VAL A 20 16.32 -28.80 -1.33
N ARG A 21 16.73 -28.65 -2.60
CA ARG A 21 17.46 -27.47 -3.06
C ARG A 21 16.55 -26.25 -2.84
N ARG A 22 16.80 -25.49 -1.78
CA ARG A 22 16.08 -24.25 -1.38
C ARG A 22 16.37 -23.06 -2.31
N PHE A 23 16.48 -23.29 -3.60
CA PHE A 23 16.62 -22.24 -4.62
C PHE A 23 15.63 -22.48 -5.75
N GLY A 24 14.36 -22.71 -5.40
CA GLY A 24 13.26 -22.41 -6.31
C GLY A 24 13.16 -20.89 -6.43
N THR A 25 13.51 -20.35 -7.60
CA THR A 25 13.36 -18.92 -7.88
C THR A 25 11.90 -18.51 -7.65
N VAL A 26 11.66 -17.61 -6.71
CA VAL A 26 10.32 -17.08 -6.45
C VAL A 26 9.82 -16.42 -7.75
N PRO A 27 8.55 -16.64 -8.17
CA PRO A 27 8.02 -16.04 -9.39
C PRO A 27 8.23 -14.52 -9.46
N ALA A 28 8.60 -14.00 -10.64
CA ALA A 28 8.84 -12.57 -10.84
C ALA A 28 7.61 -11.71 -10.51
N GLU A 29 6.41 -12.26 -10.68
CA GLU A 29 5.15 -11.59 -10.33
C GLU A 29 4.99 -11.30 -8.84
N ILE A 30 5.72 -12.03 -7.98
CA ILE A 30 5.72 -11.90 -6.51
C ILE A 30 6.94 -11.10 -6.05
N MET A 31 8.11 -11.32 -6.68
CA MET A 31 9.33 -10.58 -6.35
C MET A 31 9.27 -9.12 -6.81
N GLY A 32 8.70 -8.84 -7.99
CA GLY A 32 8.63 -7.51 -8.58
C GLY A 32 7.95 -6.49 -7.66
N PRO A 33 6.69 -6.72 -7.23
CA PRO A 33 6.00 -5.82 -6.30
C PRO A 33 6.72 -5.64 -4.97
N ARG A 34 7.36 -6.70 -4.43
CA ARG A 34 8.13 -6.59 -3.19
C ARG A 34 9.33 -5.66 -3.34
N ILE A 35 10.12 -5.86 -4.39
CA ILE A 35 11.31 -5.02 -4.66
C ILE A 35 10.87 -3.58 -4.90
N LEU A 36 9.82 -3.39 -5.70
CA LEU A 36 9.27 -2.06 -5.97
C LEU A 36 8.83 -1.35 -4.69
N PHE A 37 8.14 -2.05 -3.77
CA PHE A 37 7.74 -1.51 -2.48
C PHE A 37 8.95 -1.12 -1.62
N MET A 38 9.96 -1.98 -1.52
CA MET A 38 11.18 -1.70 -0.74
C MET A 38 11.96 -0.52 -1.31
N LEU A 39 12.10 -0.43 -2.64
CA LEU A 39 12.76 0.69 -3.30
C LEU A 39 11.99 1.99 -3.09
N ALA A 40 10.66 1.96 -3.13
CA ALA A 40 9.83 3.14 -2.86
C ALA A 40 10.03 3.64 -1.42
N VAL A 41 9.94 2.75 -0.44
CA VAL A 41 10.16 3.08 0.98
C VAL A 41 11.57 3.64 1.19
N MET A 42 12.59 2.98 0.62
CA MET A 42 13.97 3.43 0.74
C MET A 42 14.18 4.81 0.08
N ALA A 43 13.63 5.03 -1.11
CA ALA A 43 13.71 6.32 -1.80
C ALA A 43 13.03 7.43 -0.98
N LEU A 44 11.83 7.18 -0.44
CA LEU A 44 11.10 8.12 0.40
C LEU A 44 11.89 8.47 1.68
N VAL A 45 12.49 7.49 2.36
CA VAL A 45 13.27 7.72 3.58
C VAL A 45 14.56 8.50 3.29
N LEU A 46 15.32 8.09 2.28
CA LEU A 46 16.57 8.78 1.91
C LEU A 46 16.30 10.21 1.47
N PHE A 47 15.27 10.42 0.65
CA PHE A 47 14.81 11.73 0.26
C PHE A 47 14.34 12.55 1.47
N GLY A 48 13.59 11.93 2.37
CA GLY A 48 13.15 12.50 3.64
C GLY A 48 14.29 13.02 4.49
N LEU A 49 15.35 12.22 4.68
CA LEU A 49 16.53 12.64 5.44
C LEU A 49 17.21 13.89 4.85
N VAL A 50 17.28 13.97 3.51
CA VAL A 50 17.82 15.16 2.81
C VAL A 50 16.92 16.37 3.04
N MET A 51 15.60 16.22 2.90
CA MET A 51 14.67 17.34 3.07
C MET A 51 14.54 17.81 4.52
N VAL A 52 14.57 16.88 5.49
CA VAL A 52 14.61 17.22 6.92
C VAL A 52 15.87 18.00 7.23
N PHE A 53 17.03 17.62 6.68
CA PHE A 53 18.25 18.43 6.81
C PHE A 53 18.03 19.84 6.27
N SER A 54 17.52 19.97 5.05
CA SER A 54 17.33 21.27 4.42
C SER A 54 16.40 22.18 5.24
N ALA A 55 15.26 21.64 5.69
CA ALA A 55 14.22 22.39 6.41
C ALA A 55 14.63 22.75 7.86
N SER A 56 15.28 21.85 8.59
CA SER A 56 15.55 22.03 10.04
C SER A 56 16.85 22.76 10.38
N THR A 57 17.73 23.01 9.40
CA THR A 57 19.06 23.59 9.67
C THR A 57 19.00 24.97 10.34
N ILE A 58 18.09 25.84 9.91
CA ILE A 58 18.01 27.20 10.44
C ILE A 58 17.37 27.20 11.83
N GLU A 59 16.35 26.38 12.04
CA GLU A 59 15.72 26.18 13.34
C GLU A 59 16.73 25.69 14.38
N ALA A 60 17.51 24.66 14.04
CA ALA A 60 18.56 24.14 14.92
C ALA A 60 19.58 25.21 15.32
N ILE A 61 19.99 26.07 14.38
CA ILE A 61 20.90 27.18 14.65
C ILE A 61 20.24 28.22 15.58
N SER A 62 18.96 28.50 15.37
CA SER A 62 18.21 29.46 16.20
C SER A 62 18.04 28.99 17.64
N GLU A 63 17.95 27.68 17.87
CA GLU A 63 17.91 27.05 19.20
C GLU A 63 19.29 26.90 19.84
N GLY A 64 20.37 27.29 19.14
CA GLY A 64 21.74 27.10 19.60
C GLY A 64 22.23 25.65 19.56
N GLU A 65 21.50 24.75 18.89
CA GLU A 65 21.92 23.38 18.63
C GLU A 65 22.85 23.31 17.39
N SER A 66 23.49 22.14 17.20
CA SER A 66 24.21 21.86 15.95
C SER A 66 23.21 21.83 14.78
N PRO A 67 23.55 22.38 13.59
CA PRO A 67 22.71 22.29 12.38
C PRO A 67 22.32 20.86 11.99
N THR A 68 23.06 19.87 12.48
CA THR A 68 22.84 18.44 12.21
C THR A 68 21.99 17.72 13.26
N SER A 69 21.57 18.39 14.33
CA SER A 69 20.93 17.77 15.49
C SER A 69 19.63 17.03 15.11
N PHE A 70 18.72 17.71 14.41
CA PHE A 70 17.44 17.15 13.96
C PHE A 70 17.63 15.95 13.04
N VAL A 71 18.54 16.04 12.07
CA VAL A 71 18.85 14.93 11.17
C VAL A 71 19.49 13.76 11.90
N THR A 72 20.34 14.03 12.91
CA THR A 72 20.95 12.98 13.73
C THR A 72 19.87 12.23 14.51
N LYS A 73 18.93 12.95 15.15
CA LYS A 73 17.77 12.38 15.83
C LYS A 73 16.91 11.57 14.85
N GLN A 74 16.58 12.13 13.69
CA GLN A 74 15.79 11.47 12.63
C GLN A 74 16.48 10.21 12.09
N LEU A 75 17.80 10.24 11.90
CA LEU A 75 18.59 9.09 11.45
C LEU A 75 18.57 7.95 12.49
N LEU A 76 18.65 8.27 13.79
CA LEU A 76 18.51 7.26 14.86
C LEU A 76 17.12 6.61 14.83
N PHE A 77 16.06 7.41 14.66
CA PHE A 77 14.71 6.88 14.49
C PHE A 77 14.56 6.06 13.19
N ALA A 78 15.22 6.46 12.11
CA ALA A 78 15.21 5.71 10.85
C ALA A 78 15.90 4.34 11.00
N ILE A 79 17.03 4.27 11.70
CA ILE A 79 17.75 3.02 11.98
C ILE A 79 16.91 2.11 12.89
N GLY A 80 16.38 2.65 14.00
CA GLY A 80 15.51 1.91 14.90
C GLY A 80 14.22 1.43 14.23
N GLY A 81 13.61 2.29 13.42
CA GLY A 81 12.46 1.97 12.58
C GLY A 81 12.78 0.86 11.58
N LEU A 82 13.90 0.94 10.87
CA LEU A 82 14.34 -0.10 9.94
C LEU A 82 14.55 -1.45 10.65
N ALA A 83 15.14 -1.45 11.85
CA ALA A 83 15.26 -2.67 12.65
C ALA A 83 13.90 -3.28 13.00
N LEU A 84 12.92 -2.45 13.39
CA LEU A 84 11.54 -2.88 13.64
C LEU A 84 10.82 -3.32 12.37
N CYS A 85 11.07 -2.69 11.22
CA CYS A 85 10.56 -3.10 9.92
C CYS A 85 11.01 -4.52 9.59
N VAL A 86 12.31 -4.79 9.73
CA VAL A 86 12.91 -6.12 9.50
C VAL A 86 12.34 -7.15 10.47
N LEU A 87 12.20 -6.80 11.76
CA LEU A 87 11.61 -7.68 12.77
C LEU A 87 10.17 -8.05 12.39
N CYS A 88 9.32 -7.06 12.08
CA CYS A 88 7.95 -7.28 11.64
C CYS A 88 7.86 -8.09 10.35
N ALA A 89 8.78 -7.87 9.40
CA ALA A 89 8.83 -8.61 8.13
C ALA A 89 9.21 -10.09 8.31
N ILE A 90 9.99 -10.43 9.34
CA ILE A 90 10.39 -11.82 9.64
C ILE A 90 9.29 -12.55 10.41
N ILE A 91 8.56 -11.86 11.30
CA ILE A 91 7.47 -12.45 12.09
C ILE A 91 6.33 -12.85 11.13
N PRO A 92 5.87 -14.12 11.14
CA PRO A 92 4.77 -14.54 10.29
C PRO A 92 3.49 -13.76 10.58
N TYR A 93 2.88 -13.17 9.55
CA TYR A 93 1.71 -12.31 9.71
C TYR A 93 0.50 -13.03 10.36
N GLN A 94 0.39 -14.35 10.25
CA GLN A 94 -0.66 -15.14 10.90
C GLN A 94 -0.59 -15.05 12.42
N LYS A 95 0.57 -14.73 13.01
CA LYS A 95 0.64 -14.44 14.45
C LYS A 95 -0.25 -13.26 14.84
N TRP A 96 -0.47 -12.30 13.94
CA TRP A 96 -1.40 -11.17 14.14
C TRP A 96 -2.88 -11.58 14.02
N LEU A 97 -3.21 -12.83 13.72
CA LEU A 97 -4.57 -13.35 13.86
C LEU A 97 -4.84 -13.85 15.31
N THR A 98 -3.79 -14.15 16.06
CA THR A 98 -3.87 -14.75 17.40
C THR A 98 -4.13 -13.70 18.50
N ARG A 99 -4.02 -14.12 19.77
CA ARG A 99 -4.18 -13.26 20.96
C ARG A 99 -3.19 -12.08 20.99
N TRP A 100 -2.07 -12.16 20.29
CA TRP A 100 -1.08 -11.08 20.20
C TRP A 100 -1.68 -9.76 19.72
N THR A 101 -2.67 -9.80 18.82
CA THR A 101 -3.37 -8.59 18.36
C THR A 101 -4.18 -7.94 19.46
N LEU A 102 -4.79 -8.72 20.35
CA LEU A 102 -5.50 -8.19 21.51
C LEU A 102 -4.55 -7.59 22.54
N VAL A 103 -3.35 -8.17 22.71
CA VAL A 103 -2.31 -7.62 23.60
C VAL A 103 -1.83 -6.27 23.07
N ILE A 104 -1.53 -6.18 21.78
CA ILE A 104 -1.08 -4.93 21.14
C ILE A 104 -2.18 -3.88 21.15
N TRP A 105 -3.42 -4.30 20.89
CA TRP A 105 -4.59 -3.42 20.99
C TRP A 105 -4.77 -2.89 22.41
N ALA A 106 -4.69 -3.75 23.43
CA ALA A 106 -4.82 -3.34 24.82
C ALA A 106 -3.71 -2.39 25.24
N LEU A 107 -2.47 -2.65 24.80
CA LEU A 107 -1.34 -1.75 25.02
C LEU A 107 -1.57 -0.39 24.33
N ALA A 108 -2.04 -0.38 23.09
CA ALA A 108 -2.34 0.86 22.37
C ALA A 108 -3.43 1.68 23.06
N VAL A 109 -4.52 1.04 23.49
CA VAL A 109 -5.60 1.70 24.24
C VAL A 109 -5.11 2.21 25.59
N MET A 110 -4.32 1.43 26.31
CA MET A 110 -3.69 1.86 27.57
C MET A 110 -2.83 3.11 27.36
N LEU A 111 -2.00 3.15 26.32
CA LEU A 111 -1.18 4.32 26.00
C LEU A 111 -2.02 5.54 25.58
N ILE A 112 -3.13 5.36 24.85
CA ILE A 112 -4.06 6.44 24.54
C ILE A 112 -4.67 7.01 25.82
N VAL A 113 -5.14 6.15 26.73
CA VAL A 113 -5.70 6.56 28.03
C VAL A 113 -4.64 7.27 28.86
N LEU A 114 -3.42 6.73 28.91
CA LEU A 114 -2.31 7.37 29.62
C LEU A 114 -1.99 8.75 29.07
N THR A 115 -2.04 8.94 27.75
CA THR A 115 -1.85 10.25 27.12
C THR A 115 -2.96 11.23 27.50
N ALA A 116 -4.20 10.76 27.62
CA ALA A 116 -5.30 11.63 28.05
C ALA A 116 -5.17 12.07 29.52
N LEU A 117 -4.48 11.28 30.36
CA LEU A 117 -4.31 11.56 31.79
C LEU A 117 -3.02 12.31 32.13
N MET A 118 -1.94 12.02 31.41
CA MET A 118 -0.56 12.45 31.73
C MET A 118 0.18 13.01 30.51
N GLY A 119 -0.50 13.19 29.38
CA GLY A 119 0.11 13.72 28.17
C GLY A 119 0.46 15.20 28.31
N THR A 120 1.46 15.62 27.56
CA THR A 120 1.84 17.03 27.47
C THR A 120 0.90 17.77 26.53
N GLU A 121 0.51 18.98 26.92
CA GLU A 121 -0.29 19.86 26.06
C GLU A 121 0.66 20.62 25.14
N GLU A 122 0.52 20.39 23.84
CA GLU A 122 1.24 21.11 22.80
C GLU A 122 0.22 21.64 21.79
N LEU A 123 0.36 22.90 21.38
CA LEU A 123 -0.50 23.54 20.36
C LEU A 123 -2.02 23.39 20.64
N GLY A 124 -2.41 23.38 21.92
CA GLY A 124 -3.80 23.29 22.38
C GLY A 124 -4.42 21.89 22.36
N ALA A 125 -3.61 20.81 22.30
CA ALA A 125 -4.10 19.44 22.43
C ALA A 125 -3.10 18.51 23.16
N THR A 126 -3.61 17.60 23.99
CA THR A 126 -2.83 16.58 24.69
C THR A 126 -2.67 15.33 23.83
N ARG A 127 -1.58 15.27 23.05
CA ARG A 127 -1.36 14.20 22.05
C ARG A 127 -0.07 13.42 22.26
N TRP A 128 0.84 13.93 23.07
CA TRP A 128 2.18 13.42 23.23
C TRP A 128 2.40 12.90 24.65
N LEU A 129 3.15 11.81 24.75
CA LEU A 129 3.59 11.24 26.01
C LEU A 129 5.11 11.37 26.09
N GLN A 130 5.58 12.17 27.03
CA GLN A 130 7.01 12.39 27.23
C GLN A 130 7.59 11.28 28.11
N LEU A 131 8.40 10.40 27.52
CA LEU A 131 9.08 9.28 28.19
C LEU A 131 10.57 9.63 28.33
N GLY A 132 10.89 10.50 29.29
CA GLY A 132 12.25 11.02 29.46
C GLY A 132 12.70 11.81 28.22
N PRO A 133 13.79 11.42 27.53
CA PRO A 133 14.28 12.15 26.35
C PRO A 133 13.48 11.86 25.06
N VAL A 134 12.53 10.92 25.08
CA VAL A 134 11.76 10.51 23.90
C VAL A 134 10.31 10.94 24.03
N SER A 135 9.80 11.67 23.04
CA SER A 135 8.37 11.95 22.91
C SER A 135 7.70 10.89 22.04
N LEU A 136 6.70 10.20 22.60
CA LEU A 136 5.92 9.17 21.92
C LEU A 136 4.52 9.70 21.60
N GLN A 137 4.03 9.46 20.38
CA GLN A 137 2.65 9.70 20.01
C GLN A 137 1.89 8.36 19.91
N PRO A 138 1.11 7.95 20.93
CA PRO A 138 0.43 6.65 20.91
C PRO A 138 -0.57 6.45 19.78
N SER A 139 -1.18 7.52 19.28
CA SER A 139 -2.14 7.47 18.19
C SER A 139 -1.53 6.93 16.89
N GLU A 140 -0.23 7.11 16.66
CA GLU A 140 0.48 6.54 15.51
C GLU A 140 0.48 5.01 15.51
N PHE A 141 0.68 4.40 16.70
CA PHE A 141 0.67 2.95 16.88
C PHE A 141 -0.74 2.37 16.99
N ALA A 142 -1.68 3.13 17.57
CA ALA A 142 -3.06 2.69 17.74
C ALA A 142 -3.78 2.47 16.40
N LYS A 143 -3.50 3.29 15.38
CA LYS A 143 -3.99 3.09 14.00
C LYS A 143 -3.70 1.68 13.50
N ILE A 144 -2.46 1.21 13.69
CA ILE A 144 -2.02 -0.14 13.29
C ILE A 144 -2.79 -1.21 14.07
N ALA A 145 -2.92 -1.03 15.39
CA ALA A 145 -3.65 -1.97 16.24
C ALA A 145 -5.13 -2.08 15.87
N PHE A 146 -5.80 -0.97 15.55
CA PHE A 146 -7.21 -0.96 15.13
C PHE A 146 -7.40 -1.65 13.79
N VAL A 147 -6.49 -1.46 12.84
CA VAL A 147 -6.51 -2.15 11.54
C VAL A 147 -6.35 -3.66 11.72
N LEU A 148 -5.38 -4.10 12.54
CA LEU A 148 -5.18 -5.52 12.84
C LEU A 148 -6.38 -6.13 13.58
N ALA A 149 -6.96 -5.41 14.54
CA ALA A 149 -8.16 -5.83 15.27
C ALA A 149 -9.37 -5.97 14.33
N ALA A 150 -9.58 -5.01 13.41
CA ALA A 150 -10.63 -5.07 12.40
C ALA A 150 -10.47 -6.27 11.47
N ALA A 151 -9.27 -6.46 10.92
CA ALA A 151 -8.97 -7.58 10.02
C ALA A 151 -9.16 -8.94 10.74
N ARG A 152 -8.74 -9.02 12.01
CA ARG A 152 -8.94 -10.20 12.86
C ARG A 152 -10.42 -10.47 13.12
N ALA A 153 -11.20 -9.46 13.50
CA ALA A 153 -12.62 -9.62 13.78
C ALA A 153 -13.40 -10.14 12.56
N ILE A 154 -13.11 -9.60 11.37
CA ILE A 154 -13.70 -10.09 10.11
C ILE A 154 -13.28 -11.53 9.83
N GLN A 155 -12.01 -11.84 10.00
CA GLN A 155 -11.50 -13.20 9.75
C GLN A 155 -12.16 -14.24 10.67
N LEU A 156 -12.29 -13.93 11.96
CA LEU A 156 -12.93 -14.82 12.94
C LEU A 156 -14.43 -15.00 12.68
N PHE A 157 -15.12 -13.93 12.30
CA PHE A 157 -16.51 -14.00 11.87
C PHE A 157 -16.68 -14.92 10.64
N ARG A 158 -15.77 -14.82 9.66
CA ARG A 158 -15.78 -15.70 8.48
C ARG A 158 -15.47 -17.16 8.79
N MET A 159 -14.65 -17.42 9.81
CA MET A 159 -14.34 -18.78 10.28
C MET A 159 -15.47 -19.40 11.11
N GLY A 160 -16.53 -18.63 11.43
CA GLY A 160 -17.62 -19.09 12.30
C GLY A 160 -17.24 -19.16 13.78
N GLU A 161 -16.08 -18.60 14.17
CA GLU A 161 -15.65 -18.54 15.57
C GLU A 161 -16.35 -17.41 16.36
N MET A 162 -17.04 -16.51 15.65
CA MET A 162 -17.78 -15.40 16.24
C MET A 162 -19.18 -15.30 15.63
N ASP A 163 -20.19 -15.27 16.48
CA ASP A 163 -21.55 -14.92 16.06
C ASP A 163 -21.68 -13.43 15.75
N VAL A 164 -22.77 -13.06 15.05
CA VAL A 164 -23.06 -11.66 14.67
C VAL A 164 -23.02 -10.72 15.88
N ARG A 165 -23.59 -11.12 17.02
CA ARG A 165 -23.58 -10.31 18.25
C ARG A 165 -22.16 -10.07 18.76
N MET A 166 -21.31 -11.11 18.74
CA MET A 166 -19.92 -11.02 19.18
C MET A 166 -19.08 -10.19 18.19
N PHE A 167 -19.35 -10.31 16.89
CA PHE A 167 -18.73 -9.48 15.86
C PHE A 167 -19.05 -8.00 16.03
N VAL A 168 -20.32 -7.64 16.17
CA VAL A 168 -20.74 -6.25 16.40
C VAL A 168 -20.14 -5.72 17.71
N ALA A 169 -20.16 -6.51 18.79
CA ALA A 169 -19.53 -6.12 20.05
C ALA A 169 -18.02 -5.93 19.90
N SER A 170 -17.33 -6.81 19.16
CA SER A 170 -15.90 -6.70 18.88
C SER A 170 -15.56 -5.42 18.12
N ILE A 171 -16.30 -5.09 17.06
CA ILE A 171 -16.10 -3.84 16.30
C ILE A 171 -16.38 -2.63 17.19
N PHE A 172 -17.45 -2.66 17.99
CA PHE A 172 -17.78 -1.55 18.87
C PHE A 172 -16.70 -1.32 19.93
N VAL A 173 -16.31 -2.36 20.66
CA VAL A 173 -15.31 -2.27 21.75
C VAL A 173 -13.91 -2.03 21.23
N GLN A 174 -13.50 -2.68 20.13
CA GLN A 174 -12.11 -2.60 19.66
C GLN A 174 -11.85 -1.42 18.74
N ILE A 175 -12.88 -0.82 18.16
CA ILE A 175 -12.70 0.22 17.14
C ILE A 175 -13.48 1.48 17.52
N ALA A 176 -14.81 1.39 17.63
CA ALA A 176 -15.64 2.57 17.81
C ALA A 176 -15.36 3.29 19.13
N VAL A 177 -15.26 2.56 20.24
CA VAL A 177 -15.02 3.14 21.58
C VAL A 177 -13.65 3.82 21.67
N PRO A 178 -12.51 3.18 21.32
CA PRO A 178 -11.21 3.83 21.37
C PRO A 178 -11.09 5.04 20.45
N ILE A 179 -11.65 4.99 19.24
CA ILE A 179 -11.64 6.13 18.31
C ILE A 179 -12.47 7.29 18.87
N ALA A 180 -13.67 7.00 19.41
CA ALA A 180 -14.50 8.02 20.06
C ALA A 180 -13.80 8.64 21.28
N PHE A 181 -13.13 7.82 22.10
CA PHE A 181 -12.35 8.29 23.23
C PHE A 181 -11.20 9.21 22.79
N LEU A 182 -10.40 8.79 21.80
CA LEU A 182 -9.31 9.59 21.24
C LEU A 182 -9.83 10.92 20.68
N TYR A 183 -10.97 10.87 20.01
CA TYR A 183 -11.59 12.06 19.45
C TYR A 183 -12.06 13.07 20.51
N VAL A 184 -12.65 12.60 21.62
CA VAL A 184 -13.07 13.48 22.72
C VAL A 184 -11.87 14.05 23.47
N THR A 185 -10.87 13.21 23.76
CA THR A 185 -9.75 13.57 24.63
C THR A 185 -8.65 14.34 23.90
N GLN A 186 -8.30 13.95 22.67
CA GLN A 186 -7.14 14.49 21.93
C GLN A 186 -7.55 15.41 20.75
N SER A 187 -8.87 15.54 20.49
CA SER A 187 -9.45 16.36 19.40
C SER A 187 -8.70 16.22 18.07
N ASP A 188 -8.37 14.98 17.68
CA ASP A 188 -7.54 14.67 16.51
C ASP A 188 -8.38 14.12 15.34
N LEU A 189 -8.84 15.03 14.49
CA LEU A 189 -9.64 14.70 13.29
C LEU A 189 -8.81 13.94 12.24
N GLY A 190 -7.50 14.24 12.13
CA GLY A 190 -6.61 13.60 11.16
C GLY A 190 -6.46 12.11 11.43
N THR A 191 -6.17 11.74 12.69
CA THR A 191 -6.10 10.32 13.09
C THR A 191 -7.42 9.61 12.85
N MET A 192 -8.56 10.24 13.17
CA MET A 192 -9.86 9.65 12.89
C MET A 192 -10.07 9.36 11.40
N ALA A 193 -9.75 10.33 10.53
CA ALA A 193 -9.89 10.16 9.09
C ALA A 193 -9.00 9.01 8.56
N ILE A 194 -7.75 8.94 9.05
CA ILE A 194 -6.83 7.86 8.68
C ILE A 194 -7.34 6.50 9.17
N CYS A 195 -7.80 6.39 10.41
CA CYS A 195 -8.43 5.18 10.94
C CYS A 195 -9.66 4.78 10.11
N ALA A 196 -10.55 5.72 9.83
CA ALA A 196 -11.79 5.50 9.09
C ALA A 196 -11.50 4.91 7.69
N VAL A 197 -10.63 5.55 6.92
CA VAL A 197 -10.25 5.07 5.58
C VAL A 197 -9.57 3.70 5.65
N SER A 198 -8.74 3.47 6.65
CA SER A 198 -8.05 2.19 6.83
C SER A 198 -9.03 1.06 7.18
N ILE A 199 -10.04 1.32 8.01
CA ILE A 199 -11.12 0.37 8.33
C ILE A 199 -11.97 0.10 7.09
N LEU A 200 -12.32 1.14 6.30
CA LEU A 200 -13.03 0.95 5.03
C LEU A 200 -12.21 0.09 4.06
N ALA A 201 -10.89 0.26 4.02
CA ALA A 201 -10.00 -0.59 3.23
C ALA A 201 -9.96 -2.04 3.73
N VAL A 202 -10.00 -2.28 5.06
CA VAL A 202 -10.17 -3.62 5.63
C VAL A 202 -11.50 -4.24 5.19
N LEU A 203 -12.62 -3.50 5.28
CA LEU A 203 -13.94 -4.00 4.86
C LEU A 203 -13.97 -4.34 3.37
N TRP A 204 -13.37 -3.49 2.54
CA TRP A 204 -13.27 -3.70 1.10
C TRP A 204 -12.45 -4.94 0.76
N ALA A 205 -11.24 -5.07 1.33
CA ALA A 205 -10.39 -6.24 1.14
C ALA A 205 -10.99 -7.52 1.76
N GLY A 206 -11.82 -7.38 2.79
CA GLY A 206 -12.55 -8.47 3.43
C GLY A 206 -13.74 -8.99 2.61
N GLY A 207 -14.08 -8.36 1.48
CA GLY A 207 -15.16 -8.76 0.60
C GLY A 207 -16.56 -8.35 1.09
N ILE A 208 -16.64 -7.35 1.97
CA ILE A 208 -17.92 -6.82 2.46
C ILE A 208 -18.63 -6.07 1.32
N SER A 209 -19.96 -6.17 1.27
CA SER A 209 -20.75 -5.58 0.18
C SER A 209 -20.53 -4.05 0.10
N ALA A 210 -20.44 -3.52 -1.13
CA ALA A 210 -20.26 -2.09 -1.37
C ALA A 210 -21.39 -1.24 -0.73
N ARG A 211 -22.60 -1.79 -0.63
CA ARG A 211 -23.72 -1.15 0.07
C ARG A 211 -23.42 -0.95 1.55
N THR A 212 -22.95 -1.99 2.24
CA THR A 212 -22.58 -1.90 3.65
C THR A 212 -21.42 -0.94 3.86
N ILE A 213 -20.40 -0.97 3.00
CA ILE A 213 -19.28 -0.03 3.05
C ILE A 213 -19.77 1.41 2.88
N GLY A 214 -20.68 1.67 1.93
CA GLY A 214 -21.29 2.98 1.73
C GLY A 214 -22.09 3.48 2.95
N ILE A 215 -22.82 2.59 3.62
CA ILE A 215 -23.54 2.92 4.86
C ILE A 215 -22.54 3.29 5.96
N VAL A 216 -21.51 2.47 6.18
CA VAL A 216 -20.48 2.74 7.21
C VAL A 216 -19.75 4.05 6.92
N ALA A 217 -19.37 4.29 5.66
CA ALA A 217 -18.75 5.54 5.23
C ALA A 217 -19.67 6.75 5.47
N GLY A 218 -20.96 6.63 5.17
CA GLY A 218 -21.95 7.68 5.43
C GLY A 218 -22.11 8.00 6.92
N VAL A 219 -22.11 6.97 7.78
CA VAL A 219 -22.14 7.15 9.25
C VAL A 219 -20.88 7.84 9.74
N LEU A 220 -19.70 7.39 9.32
CA LEU A 220 -18.42 8.01 9.69
C LEU A 220 -18.34 9.47 9.23
N PHE A 221 -18.82 9.76 8.03
CA PHE A 221 -18.91 11.13 7.51
C PHE A 221 -19.86 12.00 8.33
N ALA A 222 -21.06 11.49 8.67
CA ALA A 222 -22.00 12.23 9.52
C ALA A 222 -21.41 12.54 10.90
N ILE A 223 -20.73 11.59 11.53
CA ILE A 223 -20.02 11.79 12.81
C ILE A 223 -18.94 12.87 12.66
N ALA A 224 -18.16 12.83 11.58
CA ALA A 224 -17.13 13.84 11.32
C ALA A 224 -17.74 15.25 11.16
N VAL A 225 -18.82 15.38 10.40
CA VAL A 225 -19.52 16.67 10.18
C VAL A 225 -20.06 17.22 11.50
N VAL A 226 -20.87 16.45 12.23
CA VAL A 226 -21.38 16.84 13.55
C VAL A 226 -20.22 17.24 14.47
N GLY A 227 -19.14 16.48 14.38
CA GLY A 227 -17.96 16.72 15.15
C GLY A 227 -17.29 18.06 14.89
N ILE A 228 -17.13 18.46 13.63
CA ILE A 228 -16.51 19.74 13.29
C ILE A 228 -17.29 20.91 13.92
N PHE A 229 -18.62 20.89 13.89
CA PHE A 229 -19.46 21.93 14.46
C PHE A 229 -19.53 21.91 16.00
N SER A 230 -19.11 20.81 16.64
CA SER A 230 -19.20 20.64 18.10
C SER A 230 -18.00 21.24 18.85
N SER A 231 -16.93 21.67 18.16
CA SER A 231 -15.71 22.18 18.79
C SER A 231 -15.28 23.50 18.15
N PRO A 232 -15.19 24.61 18.92
CA PRO A 232 -14.72 25.90 18.39
C PRO A 232 -13.35 25.81 17.72
N TYR A 233 -12.45 24.98 18.25
CA TYR A 233 -11.13 24.73 17.67
C TYR A 233 -11.19 24.12 16.26
N ARG A 234 -12.06 23.13 16.07
CA ARG A 234 -12.19 22.44 14.78
C ARG A 234 -12.93 23.28 13.75
N LEU A 235 -13.91 24.06 14.21
CA LEU A 235 -14.55 25.06 13.38
C LEU A 235 -13.56 26.13 12.93
N ALA A 236 -12.68 26.62 13.82
CA ALA A 236 -11.64 27.59 13.49
C ALA A 236 -10.66 27.08 12.43
N ARG A 237 -10.29 25.78 12.46
CA ARG A 237 -9.48 25.14 11.41
C ARG A 237 -10.23 25.04 10.07
N LEU A 238 -11.54 24.80 10.09
CA LEU A 238 -12.34 24.77 8.88
C LEU A 238 -12.51 26.18 8.28
N THR A 239 -12.78 27.19 9.10
CA THR A 239 -12.95 28.57 8.63
C THR A 239 -11.65 29.16 8.10
N SER A 240 -10.53 28.91 8.79
CA SER A 240 -9.20 29.30 8.29
C SER A 240 -8.79 28.55 7.02
N PHE A 241 -9.21 27.30 6.85
CA PHE A 241 -9.05 26.61 5.57
C PHE A 241 -9.84 27.29 4.44
N MET A 242 -11.08 27.72 4.69
CA MET A 242 -11.92 28.36 3.67
C MET A 242 -11.45 29.78 3.31
N ASN A 243 -10.95 30.53 4.29
CA ASN A 243 -10.37 31.85 4.07
C ASN A 243 -9.19 32.07 5.04
N PRO A 244 -7.96 31.67 4.65
CA PRO A 244 -6.82 31.75 5.57
C PRO A 244 -6.36 33.19 5.83
N TRP A 245 -6.67 34.12 4.93
CA TRP A 245 -6.34 35.55 5.10
C TRP A 245 -7.28 36.30 6.06
N ASP A 246 -8.44 35.72 6.39
CA ASP A 246 -9.47 36.33 7.24
C ASP A 246 -9.63 35.56 8.56
N ASP A 247 -8.50 35.27 9.21
CA ASP A 247 -8.44 34.56 10.49
C ASP A 247 -8.64 35.47 11.72
N GLY A 248 -9.07 36.71 11.52
CA GLY A 248 -9.22 37.72 12.56
C GLY A 248 -7.89 38.29 13.09
N LYS A 249 -6.75 37.86 12.54
CA LYS A 249 -5.40 38.38 12.85
C LYS A 249 -4.63 38.77 11.58
N GLY A 250 -5.33 38.98 10.46
CA GLY A 250 -4.72 39.38 9.19
C GLY A 250 -3.82 38.31 8.58
N GLY A 251 -4.11 37.03 8.82
CA GLY A 251 -3.31 35.90 8.34
C GLY A 251 -2.14 35.53 9.25
N LEU A 252 -1.97 36.19 10.40
CA LEU A 252 -0.92 35.89 11.39
C LEU A 252 -1.38 34.92 12.50
N GLY A 253 -2.60 34.40 12.40
CA GLY A 253 -3.20 33.47 13.34
C GLY A 253 -3.22 32.04 12.80
N THR A 254 -4.42 31.47 12.69
CA THR A 254 -4.61 30.06 12.29
C THR A 254 -4.38 29.82 10.80
N GLY A 255 -4.44 30.87 9.97
CA GLY A 255 -4.18 30.78 8.53
C GLY A 255 -2.70 30.85 8.17
N PHE A 256 -1.83 31.27 9.09
CA PHE A 256 -0.43 31.62 8.84
C PHE A 256 0.36 30.52 8.12
N GLN A 257 0.35 29.30 8.66
CA GLN A 257 1.07 28.17 8.06
C GLN A 257 0.58 27.85 6.63
N LEU A 258 -0.74 27.96 6.40
CA LEU A 258 -1.31 27.68 5.08
C LEU A 258 -0.96 28.78 4.07
N ILE A 259 -0.96 30.05 4.48
CA ILE A 259 -0.54 31.18 3.62
C ILE A 259 0.92 31.01 3.20
N HIS A 260 1.81 30.74 4.15
CA HIS A 260 3.23 30.55 3.88
C HIS A 260 3.50 29.32 2.99
N SER A 261 2.69 28.26 3.11
CA SER A 261 2.77 27.15 2.16
C SER A 261 2.45 27.56 0.71
N PHE A 262 1.52 28.51 0.51
CA PHE A 262 1.23 29.04 -0.82
C PHE A 262 2.35 29.92 -1.37
N TYR A 263 3.00 30.71 -0.52
CA TYR A 263 4.20 31.47 -0.92
C TYR A 263 5.33 30.53 -1.32
N ALA A 264 5.59 29.47 -0.55
CA ALA A 264 6.56 28.42 -0.89
C ALA A 264 6.34 27.84 -2.30
N PHE A 265 5.11 27.43 -2.62
CA PHE A 265 4.78 26.91 -3.94
C PHE A 265 4.85 27.98 -5.04
N GLY A 266 4.51 29.23 -4.72
CA GLY A 266 4.61 30.37 -5.63
C GLY A 266 6.05 30.67 -6.04
N GLU A 267 6.97 30.66 -5.07
CA GLU A 267 8.40 30.92 -5.29
C GLU A 267 9.11 29.76 -5.99
N GLY A 268 8.76 28.51 -5.64
CA GLY A 268 9.39 27.33 -6.22
C GLY A 268 9.19 27.13 -7.72
N GLY A 269 8.08 27.63 -8.29
CA GLY A 269 7.79 27.48 -9.71
C GLY A 269 7.88 26.02 -10.20
N VAL A 270 8.45 25.80 -11.39
CA VAL A 270 8.51 24.45 -11.99
C VAL A 270 9.73 23.64 -11.51
N LEU A 271 10.90 24.28 -11.39
CA LEU A 271 12.18 23.61 -11.13
C LEU A 271 12.71 23.81 -9.70
N GLY A 272 12.08 24.68 -8.92
CA GLY A 272 12.52 25.04 -7.59
C GLY A 272 13.56 26.14 -7.59
N VAL A 273 13.79 26.70 -6.40
CA VAL A 273 14.86 27.69 -6.13
C VAL A 273 16.22 27.03 -5.85
N GLY A 274 16.25 25.69 -5.79
CA GLY A 274 17.42 24.88 -5.46
C GLY A 274 17.40 24.36 -4.01
N LEU A 275 17.96 23.16 -3.82
CA LEU A 275 18.08 22.54 -2.50
C LEU A 275 18.83 23.44 -1.52
N GLY A 276 18.24 23.64 -0.34
CA GLY A 276 18.82 24.50 0.69
C GLY A 276 18.65 26.00 0.46
N ASN A 277 17.89 26.44 -0.54
CA ASN A 277 17.64 27.85 -0.81
C ASN A 277 16.19 28.29 -0.51
N SER A 278 15.39 27.48 0.19
CA SER A 278 14.06 27.91 0.64
C SER A 278 14.14 29.16 1.52
N SER A 279 13.28 30.13 1.24
CA SER A 279 13.01 31.31 2.05
C SER A 279 12.16 30.93 3.27
N GLU A 280 11.23 29.98 3.12
CA GLU A 280 10.28 29.62 4.19
C GLU A 280 10.92 28.91 5.38
N LYS A 281 12.07 28.26 5.19
CA LYS A 281 12.86 27.66 6.29
C LYS A 281 13.51 28.69 7.22
N PHE A 282 13.49 29.99 6.92
CA PHE A 282 13.98 31.05 7.83
C PHE A 282 12.97 31.42 8.93
N LEU A 283 12.27 30.41 9.49
CA LEU A 283 11.25 30.54 10.55
C LEU A 283 9.98 31.29 10.12
N TYR A 284 9.77 31.49 8.81
CA TYR A 284 8.52 32.04 8.28
C TYR A 284 7.40 31.00 8.25
N LEU A 285 7.75 29.72 8.09
CA LEU A 285 6.82 28.60 8.17
C LEU A 285 7.09 27.79 9.45
N PRO A 286 6.25 27.91 10.50
CA PRO A 286 6.36 27.09 11.70
C PRO A 286 6.13 25.62 11.35
N GLU A 287 6.90 24.72 11.96
CA GLU A 287 6.77 23.27 11.76
C GLU A 287 7.04 22.83 10.31
N ALA A 288 7.89 23.57 9.60
CA ALA A 288 8.26 23.32 8.20
C ALA A 288 8.90 21.94 7.99
N GLU A 289 9.56 21.38 8.99
CA GLU A 289 10.23 20.09 8.97
C GLU A 289 9.30 18.92 9.37
N THR A 290 8.19 19.20 10.07
CA THR A 290 7.20 18.19 10.47
C THR A 290 6.00 18.14 9.50
N ASP A 291 4.96 18.94 9.68
CA ASP A 291 3.71 18.83 8.94
C ASP A 291 3.67 19.64 7.64
N PHE A 292 4.56 20.63 7.46
CA PHE A 292 4.64 21.46 6.25
C PHE A 292 5.84 21.18 5.32
N ILE A 293 6.56 20.07 5.52
CA ILE A 293 7.76 19.72 4.71
C ILE A 293 7.48 19.63 3.21
N TYR A 294 6.25 19.31 2.82
CA TYR A 294 5.85 19.28 1.42
C TYR A 294 5.86 20.67 0.76
N ALA A 295 5.66 21.75 1.52
CA ALA A 295 5.80 23.12 1.03
C ALA A 295 7.27 23.44 0.72
N VAL A 296 8.18 23.09 1.64
CA VAL A 296 9.64 23.24 1.45
C VAL A 296 10.11 22.43 0.25
N ILE A 297 9.62 21.21 0.06
CA ILE A 297 9.89 20.41 -1.15
C ILE A 297 9.43 21.14 -2.41
N GLY A 298 8.22 21.71 -2.38
CA GLY A 298 7.65 22.46 -3.50
C GLY A 298 8.43 23.73 -3.83
N GLU A 299 9.01 24.39 -2.83
CA GLU A 299 9.83 25.58 -3.01
C GLU A 299 11.23 25.23 -3.55
N GLU A 300 11.93 24.29 -2.91
CA GLU A 300 13.33 23.97 -3.24
C GLU A 300 13.47 23.20 -4.55
N LEU A 301 12.53 22.29 -4.84
CA LEU A 301 12.57 21.39 -6.00
C LEU A 301 11.47 21.66 -7.02
N GLY A 302 10.60 22.63 -6.74
CA GLY A 302 9.52 23.03 -7.64
C GLY A 302 8.45 21.96 -7.79
N LEU A 303 7.61 22.18 -8.81
CA LEU A 303 6.60 21.22 -9.24
C LEU A 303 7.20 19.83 -9.55
N VAL A 304 8.40 19.76 -10.12
CA VAL A 304 9.04 18.47 -10.47
C VAL A 304 9.32 17.64 -9.23
N GLY A 305 9.91 18.23 -8.18
CA GLY A 305 10.15 17.53 -6.91
C GLY A 305 8.86 17.10 -6.23
N ALA A 306 7.88 18.00 -6.16
CA ALA A 306 6.56 17.70 -5.60
C ALA A 306 5.88 16.51 -6.31
N LEU A 307 5.88 16.49 -7.65
CA LEU A 307 5.33 15.39 -8.44
C LEU A 307 6.12 14.09 -8.28
N ALA A 308 7.45 14.16 -8.11
CA ALA A 308 8.27 12.98 -7.85
C ALA A 308 7.88 12.30 -6.53
N VAL A 309 7.61 13.07 -5.48
CA VAL A 309 7.13 12.54 -4.20
C VAL A 309 5.75 11.89 -4.35
N VAL A 310 4.82 12.54 -5.05
CA VAL A 310 3.51 11.95 -5.37
C VAL A 310 3.67 10.63 -6.14
N ALA A 311 4.54 10.60 -7.14
CA ALA A 311 4.82 9.39 -7.93
C ALA A 311 5.38 8.24 -7.07
N LEU A 312 6.26 8.53 -6.11
CA LEU A 312 6.78 7.52 -5.17
C LEU A 312 5.66 6.91 -4.31
N PHE A 313 4.73 7.71 -3.79
CA PHE A 313 3.58 7.19 -3.04
C PHE A 313 2.58 6.42 -3.92
N VAL A 314 2.37 6.85 -5.16
CA VAL A 314 1.54 6.09 -6.13
C VAL A 314 2.18 4.74 -6.46
N LEU A 315 3.51 4.71 -6.61
CA LEU A 315 4.26 3.49 -6.86
C LEU A 315 4.25 2.56 -5.63
N LEU A 316 4.35 3.11 -4.42
CA LEU A 316 4.17 2.39 -3.16
C LEU A 316 2.76 1.81 -3.04
N LEU A 317 1.72 2.58 -3.39
CA LEU A 317 0.33 2.12 -3.43
C LEU A 317 0.17 0.95 -4.39
N TYR A 318 0.65 1.11 -5.63
CA TYR A 318 0.59 0.07 -6.65
C TYR A 318 1.28 -1.21 -6.16
N ALA A 319 2.50 -1.11 -5.66
CA ALA A 319 3.27 -2.24 -5.16
C ALA A 319 2.58 -2.94 -3.98
N GLY A 320 2.10 -2.19 -2.99
CA GLY A 320 1.41 -2.73 -1.83
C GLY A 320 0.07 -3.39 -2.16
N LEU A 321 -0.72 -2.81 -3.08
CA LEU A 321 -1.96 -3.44 -3.57
C LEU A 321 -1.69 -4.71 -4.39
N ARG A 322 -0.60 -4.75 -5.16
CA ARG A 322 -0.15 -5.97 -5.83
C ARG A 322 0.23 -7.06 -4.82
N ILE A 323 0.97 -6.70 -3.76
CA ILE A 323 1.30 -7.63 -2.64
C ILE A 323 0.02 -8.18 -1.99
N ALA A 324 -0.96 -7.31 -1.72
CA ALA A 324 -2.24 -7.73 -1.14
C ALA A 324 -3.01 -8.71 -2.03
N ARG A 325 -3.02 -8.49 -3.35
CA ARG A 325 -3.67 -9.42 -4.31
C ARG A 325 -2.99 -10.78 -4.40
N THR A 326 -1.67 -10.84 -4.18
CA THR A 326 -0.90 -12.09 -4.20
C THR A 326 -0.80 -12.74 -2.82
N ALA A 327 -1.49 -12.21 -1.80
CA ALA A 327 -1.42 -12.76 -0.45
C ALA A 327 -1.96 -14.20 -0.39
N PRO A 328 -1.37 -15.10 0.45
CA PRO A 328 -1.79 -16.50 0.52
C PRO A 328 -3.22 -16.71 1.03
N ASP A 329 -3.72 -15.79 1.86
CA ASP A 329 -5.01 -15.88 2.51
C ASP A 329 -5.71 -14.51 2.60
N ASN A 330 -7.00 -14.55 2.96
CA ASN A 330 -7.82 -13.35 3.09
C ASN A 330 -7.28 -12.40 4.17
N PHE A 331 -6.76 -12.95 5.28
CA PHE A 331 -6.21 -12.14 6.36
C PHE A 331 -4.98 -11.35 5.91
N GLY A 332 -4.02 -12.00 5.24
CA GLY A 332 -2.86 -11.33 4.65
C GLY A 332 -3.25 -10.26 3.63
N SER A 333 -4.25 -10.55 2.78
CA SER A 333 -4.77 -9.56 1.82
C SER A 333 -5.38 -8.33 2.51
N MET A 334 -6.22 -8.53 3.55
CA MET A 334 -6.80 -7.45 4.34
C MET A 334 -5.72 -6.59 5.00
N VAL A 335 -4.73 -7.20 5.64
CA VAL A 335 -3.63 -6.51 6.33
C VAL A 335 -2.77 -5.72 5.33
N ALA A 336 -2.30 -6.36 4.26
CA ALA A 336 -1.45 -5.69 3.27
C ALA A 336 -2.20 -4.54 2.55
N CYS A 337 -3.47 -4.74 2.18
CA CYS A 337 -4.27 -3.73 1.51
C CYS A 337 -4.52 -2.53 2.42
N SER A 338 -5.05 -2.76 3.62
CA SER A 338 -5.44 -1.69 4.54
C SER A 338 -4.26 -0.88 5.04
N ILE A 339 -3.14 -1.52 5.38
CA ILE A 339 -1.92 -0.82 5.81
C ILE A 339 -1.32 0.00 4.66
N THR A 340 -1.31 -0.54 3.43
CA THR A 340 -0.84 0.23 2.26
C THR A 340 -1.71 1.46 2.03
N VAL A 341 -3.04 1.29 2.07
CA VAL A 341 -3.99 2.42 1.93
C VAL A 341 -3.82 3.41 3.08
N MET A 342 -3.57 2.95 4.31
CA MET A 342 -3.32 3.80 5.48
C MET A 342 -2.13 4.73 5.28
N ILE A 343 -0.97 4.17 4.89
CA ILE A 343 0.25 4.94 4.61
C ILE A 343 -0.03 5.99 3.53
N VAL A 344 -0.61 5.57 2.41
CA VAL A 344 -0.78 6.44 1.23
C VAL A 344 -1.84 7.50 1.49
N PHE A 345 -2.93 7.16 2.17
CA PHE A 345 -3.96 8.12 2.54
C PHE A 345 -3.42 9.15 3.54
N GLN A 346 -2.61 8.74 4.53
CA GLN A 346 -1.95 9.70 5.43
C GLN A 346 -1.05 10.66 4.64
N ALA A 347 -0.30 10.15 3.65
CA ALA A 347 0.55 10.97 2.81
C ALA A 347 -0.25 11.98 1.98
N PHE A 348 -1.30 11.53 1.29
CA PHE A 348 -2.16 12.41 0.51
C PHE A 348 -2.98 13.38 1.37
N LEU A 349 -3.36 12.98 2.58
CA LEU A 349 -4.02 13.87 3.53
C LEU A 349 -3.07 15.01 3.93
N ASN A 350 -1.80 14.72 4.26
CA ASN A 350 -0.80 15.74 4.53
C ASN A 350 -0.62 16.67 3.31
N MET A 351 -0.34 16.13 2.12
CA MET A 351 -0.15 16.93 0.92
C MET A 351 -1.37 17.79 0.61
N ALA A 352 -2.60 17.24 0.75
CA ALA A 352 -3.84 17.96 0.55
C ALA A 352 -4.03 19.11 1.55
N CYS A 353 -3.57 18.95 2.79
CA CYS A 353 -3.55 20.05 3.76
C CYS A 353 -2.62 21.18 3.30
N VAL A 354 -1.41 20.81 2.90
CA VAL A 354 -0.35 21.77 2.56
C VAL A 354 -0.65 22.53 1.26
N ILE A 355 -1.32 21.92 0.28
CA ILE A 355 -1.75 22.61 -0.96
C ILE A 355 -3.11 23.32 -0.84
N GLY A 356 -3.74 23.33 0.35
CA GLY A 356 -5.03 23.99 0.56
C GLY A 356 -6.23 23.29 -0.08
N VAL A 357 -6.19 21.97 -0.24
CA VAL A 357 -7.34 21.14 -0.69
C VAL A 357 -8.12 20.55 0.50
N ALA A 358 -7.48 20.41 1.67
CA ALA A 358 -8.10 19.94 2.91
C ALA A 358 -7.69 20.82 4.12
N PRO A 359 -8.48 20.85 5.20
CA PRO A 359 -8.10 21.58 6.42
C PRO A 359 -6.86 20.99 7.08
N THR A 360 -6.02 21.83 7.69
CA THR A 360 -4.75 21.41 8.31
C THR A 360 -4.99 20.41 9.45
N THR A 361 -4.36 19.23 9.34
CA THR A 361 -4.52 18.14 10.32
C THR A 361 -3.35 18.00 11.28
N GLY A 362 -2.17 18.57 10.98
CA GLY A 362 -0.97 18.43 11.80
C GLY A 362 -0.40 17.01 11.79
N LYS A 363 -0.53 16.31 10.66
CA LYS A 363 -0.04 14.94 10.51
C LYS A 363 1.20 14.92 9.64
N PRO A 364 2.31 14.29 10.09
CA PRO A 364 3.55 14.24 9.32
C PRO A 364 3.38 13.38 8.06
N LEU A 365 4.13 13.74 7.03
CA LEU A 365 4.24 13.00 5.78
C LEU A 365 5.02 11.70 6.04
N PRO A 366 4.42 10.51 5.85
CA PRO A 366 5.06 9.23 6.15
C PRO A 366 6.42 9.09 5.46
N PHE A 367 7.41 8.55 6.19
CA PHE A 367 8.80 8.36 5.73
C PHE A 367 9.62 9.62 5.42
N ILE A 368 8.99 10.78 5.18
CA ILE A 368 9.68 12.01 4.79
C ILE A 368 9.84 12.97 5.97
N SER A 369 8.74 13.36 6.61
CA SER A 369 8.73 14.38 7.66
C SER A 369 9.55 14.02 8.89
N SER A 370 10.05 15.06 9.57
CA SER A 370 10.56 14.96 10.93
C SER A 370 9.45 14.48 11.87
N GLY A 371 9.72 13.42 12.63
CA GLY A 371 8.71 12.83 13.51
C GLY A 371 9.03 11.39 13.88
N GLY A 372 9.79 11.21 14.97
CA GLY A 372 10.30 9.90 15.38
C GLY A 372 9.22 8.82 15.52
N SER A 373 8.10 9.14 16.20
CA SER A 373 6.99 8.19 16.38
C SER A 373 6.32 7.80 15.05
N SER A 374 6.06 8.76 14.17
CA SER A 374 5.38 8.48 12.90
C SER A 374 6.29 7.76 11.90
N LEU A 375 7.59 8.08 11.89
CA LEU A 375 8.59 7.37 11.10
C LEU A 375 8.67 5.90 11.53
N VAL A 376 8.81 5.64 12.84
CA VAL A 376 8.85 4.28 13.38
C VAL A 376 7.54 3.52 13.09
N ALA A 377 6.38 4.15 13.27
CA ALA A 377 5.10 3.54 12.93
C ALA A 377 5.01 3.20 11.43
N SER A 378 5.50 4.09 10.55
CA SER A 378 5.56 3.86 9.11
C SER A 378 6.45 2.68 8.72
N PHE A 379 7.58 2.50 9.41
CA PHE A 379 8.43 1.33 9.25
C PHE A 379 7.78 0.03 9.74
N ILE A 380 7.07 0.06 10.87
CA ILE A 380 6.29 -1.11 11.34
C ILE A 380 5.23 -1.48 10.31
N MET A 381 4.49 -0.49 9.79
CA MET A 381 3.51 -0.69 8.72
C MET A 381 4.15 -1.34 7.48
N ALA A 382 5.27 -0.80 6.99
CA ALA A 382 6.02 -1.40 5.88
C ALA A 382 6.46 -2.83 6.18
N GLY A 383 6.92 -3.11 7.39
CA GLY A 383 7.33 -4.44 7.84
C GLY A 383 6.18 -5.46 7.82
N LEU A 384 4.97 -5.03 8.24
CA LEU A 384 3.77 -5.87 8.19
C LEU A 384 3.38 -6.23 6.74
N VAL A 385 3.43 -5.27 5.81
CA VAL A 385 3.20 -5.53 4.38
C VAL A 385 4.24 -6.50 3.81
N LEU A 386 5.52 -6.31 4.18
CA LEU A 386 6.61 -7.19 3.75
C LEU A 386 6.50 -8.60 4.34
N SER A 387 5.97 -8.77 5.56
CA SER A 387 5.68 -10.08 6.15
C SER A 387 4.66 -10.87 5.33
N VAL A 388 3.59 -10.21 4.87
CA VAL A 388 2.60 -10.82 3.95
C VAL A 388 3.26 -11.21 2.64
N SER A 389 4.02 -10.28 2.04
CA SER A 389 4.74 -10.55 0.80
C SER A 389 5.67 -11.75 0.94
N ARG A 390 6.48 -11.82 2.01
CA ARG A 390 7.46 -12.89 2.27
C ARG A 390 6.84 -14.28 2.26
N GLN A 391 5.62 -14.40 2.76
CA GLN A 391 4.90 -15.67 2.83
C GLN A 391 4.11 -15.99 1.56
N SER A 392 3.84 -14.99 0.73
CA SER A 392 3.35 -15.18 -0.64
C SER A 392 4.36 -15.98 -1.50
N SER A 393 5.59 -16.21 -1.00
CA SER A 393 6.65 -16.98 -1.65
C SER A 393 6.68 -18.48 -1.33
N ALA A 394 5.72 -19.03 -0.57
CA ALA A 394 5.65 -20.48 -0.38
C ALA A 394 5.14 -21.14 -1.68
N PRO A 395 5.89 -22.10 -2.29
CA PRO A 395 5.48 -22.69 -3.54
C PRO A 395 4.15 -23.41 -3.38
N ASP A 396 3.17 -22.96 -4.17
CA ASP A 396 1.85 -23.56 -4.31
C ASP A 396 2.00 -25.02 -4.79
N GLU A 397 1.02 -25.87 -4.50
CA GLU A 397 1.05 -27.27 -4.91
C GLU A 397 1.18 -27.40 -6.44
N HIS A 398 0.62 -26.44 -7.18
CA HIS A 398 0.78 -26.33 -8.63
C HIS A 398 2.21 -25.96 -9.09
N ASP A 399 2.95 -25.17 -8.32
CA ASP A 399 4.35 -24.84 -8.60
C ASP A 399 5.27 -26.03 -8.30
N ARG A 400 4.95 -26.79 -7.24
CA ARG A 400 5.63 -28.06 -6.95
C ARG A 400 5.40 -29.08 -8.06
N ARG A 401 4.15 -29.26 -8.49
CA ARG A 401 3.79 -30.14 -9.61
C ARG A 401 4.44 -29.72 -10.93
N ARG A 402 4.56 -28.41 -11.22
CA ARG A 402 5.28 -27.91 -12.41
C ARG A 402 6.79 -28.14 -12.33
N ALA A 403 7.39 -28.04 -11.14
CA ALA A 403 8.80 -28.37 -10.94
C ALA A 403 9.05 -29.87 -11.14
N ASP A 404 8.13 -30.73 -10.70
CA ASP A 404 8.21 -32.19 -10.89
C ASP A 404 8.06 -32.62 -12.36
N LEU A 405 7.31 -31.87 -13.17
CA LEU A 405 7.13 -32.15 -14.60
C LEU A 405 8.38 -31.88 -15.46
N ARG A 406 9.41 -31.21 -14.93
CA ARG A 406 10.60 -30.81 -15.71
C ARG A 406 11.69 -31.87 -15.86
N ILE A 407 11.48 -33.10 -15.37
CA ILE A 407 12.46 -34.19 -15.57
C ILE A 407 11.75 -35.48 -16.00
N VAL A 408 11.37 -35.55 -17.29
CA VAL A 408 11.42 -36.81 -18.04
C VAL A 408 12.16 -36.49 -19.34
N ARG A 409 13.49 -36.45 -19.26
CA ARG A 409 14.32 -36.60 -20.46
C ARG A 409 14.13 -38.07 -20.85
N ALA A 410 13.28 -38.34 -21.82
CA ALA A 410 13.13 -39.67 -22.38
C ALA A 410 14.44 -40.01 -23.10
N ASP A 411 15.33 -40.72 -22.40
CA ASP A 411 16.43 -41.42 -23.05
C ASP A 411 15.80 -42.52 -23.91
N TYR A 412 15.48 -42.21 -25.16
CA TYR A 412 15.20 -43.22 -26.17
C TYR A 412 16.52 -43.94 -26.47
N GLY A 413 16.79 -44.99 -25.70
CA GLY A 413 17.77 -46.01 -26.04
C GLY A 413 17.28 -46.74 -27.29
N TYR A 414 17.88 -46.44 -28.43
CA TYR A 414 17.75 -47.25 -29.64
C TYR A 414 18.57 -48.52 -29.41
N SER A 415 17.91 -49.62 -29.04
CA SER A 415 18.48 -50.95 -29.04
C SER A 415 18.59 -51.44 -30.48
N ASP A 416 19.81 -51.36 -31.03
CA ASP A 416 20.13 -51.91 -32.34
C ASP A 416 20.27 -53.44 -32.22
N GLU A 417 19.12 -54.14 -32.25
CA GLU A 417 19.10 -55.59 -32.46
C GLU A 417 18.91 -55.89 -33.93
N GLY A 418 19.99 -56.37 -34.56
CA GLY A 418 19.89 -57.42 -35.58
C GLY A 418 20.11 -57.01 -37.02
N VAL A 419 21.38 -56.92 -37.44
CA VAL A 419 21.79 -57.43 -38.75
C VAL A 419 23.13 -58.16 -38.60
N GLN A 420 23.07 -59.50 -38.60
CA GLN A 420 24.22 -60.36 -38.87
C GLN A 420 24.59 -60.26 -40.34
N ALA A 421 25.82 -59.82 -40.64
CA ALA A 421 26.50 -60.15 -41.90
C ALA A 421 28.00 -60.29 -41.62
N GLY A 422 28.49 -61.51 -41.77
CA GLY A 422 29.88 -61.87 -41.51
C GLY A 422 30.85 -61.48 -42.64
N SER A 423 32.11 -61.86 -42.40
CA SER A 423 33.21 -62.00 -43.36
C SER A 423 34.09 -60.77 -43.64
N ARG A 424 35.20 -60.71 -42.88
CA ARG A 424 36.60 -60.63 -43.35
C ARG A 424 36.93 -59.77 -44.59
N GLY A 425 37.69 -58.71 -44.33
CA GLY A 425 39.00 -58.48 -44.98
C GLY A 425 39.05 -57.62 -46.26
N ARG A 426 40.17 -56.88 -46.36
CA ARG A 426 40.75 -56.13 -47.50
C ARG A 426 40.33 -54.67 -47.72
N GLY A 427 41.22 -53.80 -47.22
CA GLY A 427 41.96 -52.73 -47.91
C GLY A 427 41.57 -52.23 -49.31
N ARG A 428 41.80 -50.90 -49.43
CA ARG A 428 42.12 -50.06 -50.60
C ARG A 428 40.98 -49.38 -51.40
N GLN A 429 41.04 -48.04 -51.29
CA GLN A 429 41.06 -47.02 -52.35
C GLN A 429 39.84 -46.73 -53.25
N ALA A 430 39.48 -45.44 -53.24
CA ALA A 430 39.04 -44.54 -54.33
C ALA A 430 37.77 -43.79 -53.89
N GLY A 431 37.65 -42.46 -53.84
CA GLY A 431 38.34 -41.41 -54.57
C GLY A 431 37.33 -40.67 -55.45
N ARG A 432 36.93 -39.46 -55.04
CA ARG A 432 36.59 -38.26 -55.86
C ARG A 432 35.38 -37.46 -55.33
N ALA A 433 35.69 -36.24 -54.93
CA ALA A 433 34.82 -35.06 -55.02
C ALA A 433 34.80 -34.53 -56.48
N PRO A 434 34.27 -33.35 -56.80
CA PRO A 434 33.04 -32.66 -56.35
C PRO A 434 32.19 -32.23 -57.57
N TYR A 435 30.97 -31.68 -57.38
CA TYR A 435 30.43 -30.73 -58.37
C TYR A 435 29.50 -29.67 -57.77
N ARG A 436 29.53 -28.53 -58.44
CA ARG A 436 29.13 -27.16 -58.07
C ARG A 436 27.88 -26.75 -58.87
N ALA A 437 27.30 -25.63 -58.47
CA ALA A 437 26.09 -24.98 -58.99
C ALA A 437 26.10 -24.68 -60.52
N ASP A 438 24.91 -24.59 -61.13
CA ASP A 438 24.28 -23.33 -61.57
C ASP A 438 23.15 -23.54 -62.62
N ASP A 439 22.15 -22.66 -62.52
CA ASP A 439 21.38 -21.98 -63.58
C ASP A 439 20.18 -22.57 -64.37
N VAL A 440 19.30 -21.60 -64.68
CA VAL A 440 18.40 -21.40 -65.84
C VAL A 440 16.87 -21.45 -65.62
N ALA A 441 16.32 -20.24 -65.43
CA ALA A 441 15.21 -19.58 -66.14
C ALA A 441 13.96 -20.35 -66.64
N SER A 442 12.76 -19.82 -66.34
CA SER A 442 11.99 -18.93 -67.25
C SER A 442 10.45 -18.98 -67.11
N ARG A 443 9.85 -17.77 -67.23
CA ARG A 443 8.56 -17.40 -67.88
C ARG A 443 7.18 -17.58 -67.19
N ARG A 444 6.56 -16.38 -67.02
CA ARG A 444 5.22 -15.92 -67.46
C ARG A 444 3.93 -16.25 -66.65
N THR A 445 3.34 -15.16 -66.16
CA THR A 445 1.92 -14.80 -65.87
C THR A 445 0.87 -15.32 -66.87
N PRO A 446 -0.45 -15.47 -66.54
CA PRO A 446 -1.34 -14.32 -66.26
C PRO A 446 -2.50 -14.48 -65.26
N SER A 447 -3.08 -13.30 -64.98
CA SER A 447 -4.26 -12.92 -64.22
C SER A 447 -5.56 -13.71 -64.48
N ARG A 448 -6.47 -13.72 -63.50
CA ARG A 448 -7.92 -13.66 -63.77
C ARG A 448 -8.72 -13.01 -62.63
N SER A 449 -9.63 -12.15 -63.06
CA SER A 449 -10.61 -11.34 -62.34
C SER A 449 -11.82 -12.13 -61.83
N GLY A 450 -12.41 -11.64 -60.73
CA GLY A 450 -13.81 -11.21 -60.74
C GLY A 450 -14.87 -12.17 -60.16
N ARG A 451 -15.49 -11.77 -59.04
CA ARG A 451 -16.96 -11.71 -58.91
C ARG A 451 -17.41 -10.88 -57.69
N ARG A 452 -18.36 -9.99 -57.97
CA ARG A 452 -19.13 -9.08 -57.10
C ARG A 452 -20.41 -9.75 -56.56
N MET A 453 -21.08 -9.00 -55.66
CA MET A 453 -22.51 -9.07 -55.23
C MET A 453 -22.82 -10.14 -54.16
N ASP A 454 -23.60 -9.92 -53.10
CA ASP A 454 -24.47 -8.84 -52.63
C ASP A 454 -24.70 -9.02 -51.12
N ARG A 455 -24.92 -7.93 -50.35
CA ARG A 455 -25.93 -7.82 -49.26
C ARG A 455 -25.76 -6.51 -48.48
N ALA A 456 -26.39 -5.45 -49.01
CA ALA A 456 -26.77 -4.26 -48.26
C ALA A 456 -28.31 -4.17 -48.28
N ALA A 457 -28.98 -4.68 -47.25
CA ALA A 457 -30.38 -4.39 -46.96
C ALA A 457 -30.76 -4.97 -45.59
N ALA A 458 -30.55 -4.20 -44.51
CA ALA A 458 -31.34 -4.22 -43.27
C ALA A 458 -30.60 -3.50 -42.14
N ARG A 459 -30.78 -2.18 -42.04
CA ARG A 459 -30.85 -1.41 -40.77
C ARG A 459 -31.01 0.10 -41.06
N LYS A 460 -32.08 0.44 -41.77
CA LYS A 460 -32.78 1.72 -41.59
C LYS A 460 -34.05 1.39 -40.80
N GLY A 461 -34.08 1.75 -39.51
CA GLY A 461 -35.19 1.41 -38.63
C GLY A 461 -34.90 1.65 -37.15
N ALA A 462 -34.27 2.77 -36.82
CA ALA A 462 -34.08 3.20 -35.41
C ALA A 462 -34.28 4.72 -35.25
N ALA A 463 -35.18 5.28 -36.07
CA ALA A 463 -35.63 6.67 -35.98
C ALA A 463 -37.15 6.70 -36.20
N ARG A 464 -37.90 6.14 -35.24
CA ARG A 464 -39.35 6.30 -35.03
C ARG A 464 -39.77 5.50 -33.80
N ARG A 465 -39.36 5.97 -32.61
CA ARG A 465 -39.91 5.52 -31.32
C ARG A 465 -39.76 6.60 -30.23
N ARG A 466 -39.83 7.86 -30.65
CA ARG A 466 -40.12 9.04 -29.83
C ARG A 466 -41.35 9.67 -30.46
N GLU A 467 -42.54 9.24 -30.04
CA GLU A 467 -43.84 9.91 -30.26
C GLU A 467 -45.05 9.07 -29.80
N GLN A 468 -44.85 7.90 -29.18
CA GLN A 468 -45.93 7.15 -28.53
C GLN A 468 -45.55 6.80 -27.09
N SER A 469 -45.48 7.82 -26.23
CA SER A 469 -45.54 7.64 -24.78
C SER A 469 -46.25 8.79 -24.07
N ALA A 470 -47.02 9.59 -24.82
CA ALA A 470 -47.79 10.72 -24.31
C ALA A 470 -49.29 10.51 -24.54
N SER A 471 -49.85 9.37 -24.10
CA SER A 471 -51.31 9.19 -24.00
C SER A 471 -51.73 7.94 -23.21
N SER A 472 -51.16 7.66 -22.03
CA SER A 472 -51.68 6.55 -21.20
C SER A 472 -51.25 6.57 -19.72
N SER A 473 -51.34 7.72 -19.05
CA SER A 473 -51.23 7.77 -17.58
C SER A 473 -52.26 8.69 -16.93
N GLN A 474 -53.46 8.76 -17.53
CA GLN A 474 -54.60 9.49 -16.99
C GLN A 474 -55.81 8.56 -16.91
N ARG A 475 -55.73 7.54 -16.03
CA ARG A 475 -56.88 6.79 -15.48
C ARG A 475 -56.38 5.71 -14.51
N ARG A 476 -56.22 6.07 -13.24
CA ARG A 476 -56.47 5.19 -12.09
C ARG A 476 -56.35 5.98 -10.78
N SER A 477 -57.36 6.79 -10.53
CA SER A 477 -57.91 7.04 -9.20
C SER A 477 -59.42 6.82 -9.30
N ARG A 478 -60.04 6.28 -8.24
CA ARG A 478 -61.44 5.79 -8.10
C ARG A 478 -61.65 4.29 -8.38
N ARG A 479 -61.28 3.44 -7.42
CA ARG A 479 -62.18 2.84 -6.41
C ARG A 479 -61.37 1.91 -5.52
#